data_AF-A0A8T2MLV3-F1
#
_entry.id   AF-A0A8T2MLV3-F1
#
_cell.length_a   1.000
_cell.length_b   1.000
_cell.length_c   1.000
_cell.angle_alpha   90.00
_cell.angle_beta   90.00
_cell.angle_gamma   90.00
#
_symmetry.space_group_name_H-M   'P 1'
#
loop_
_entity.id
_entity.type
_entity.pdbx_description
1 polymer ?
#
loop_
_entity_poly.entity_id
_entity_poly.type
_entity_poly.pdbx_seq_one_letter_code
_entity_poly.pdbx_strand_id
1 'polypeptide(L)'
;MSKLPRTALTLKQFLQRQKVLGLYRSMLRTIREVPEEADRKYLRDWAREEFKRNKEATNQDAIRMMITQANNHLQELKTSLALAKS
;
A
#
# COMPACT_ATOMS: atom_id res chain seq x y z
N MET A 1 4.12 17.85 32.18
CA MET A 1 3.29 16.63 32.06
C MET A 1 2.79 16.54 30.63
N SER A 2 3.29 15.59 29.83
CA SER A 2 2.91 15.49 28.41
C SER A 2 1.46 15.00 28.27
N LYS A 3 0.68 15.67 27.41
CA LYS A 3 -0.77 15.43 27.20
C LYS A 3 -1.07 14.43 26.07
N LEU A 4 -0.13 13.52 25.76
CA LEU A 4 -0.34 12.55 24.70
C LEU A 4 -1.09 11.33 25.25
N PRO A 5 -2.21 10.91 24.64
CA PRO A 5 -2.91 9.70 25.06
C PRO A 5 -2.00 8.48 24.91
N ARG A 6 -2.14 7.48 25.78
CA ARG A 6 -1.29 6.25 25.77
C ARG A 6 -1.34 5.48 24.45
N THR A 7 -2.36 5.71 23.63
CA THR A 7 -2.55 5.10 22.30
C THR A 7 -1.94 5.92 21.16
N ALA A 8 -1.34 7.08 21.44
CA ALA A 8 -0.69 7.90 20.43
C ALA A 8 0.51 7.17 19.83
N LEU A 9 0.56 7.11 18.50
CA LEU A 9 1.73 6.60 17.78
C LEU A 9 2.94 7.48 18.09
N THR A 10 4.09 6.84 18.26
CA THR A 10 5.38 7.55 18.21
C THR A 10 5.55 8.23 16.85
N LEU A 11 6.37 9.28 16.77
CA LEU A 11 6.66 9.96 15.49
C LEU A 11 7.11 8.99 14.39
N LYS A 12 7.96 8.02 14.74
CA LYS A 12 8.43 6.98 13.82
C LYS A 12 7.27 6.13 13.27
N GLN A 13 6.40 5.64 14.15
CA GLN A 13 5.22 4.86 13.75
C GLN A 13 4.24 5.69 12.92
N PHE A 14 4.06 6.97 13.24
CA PHE A 14 3.22 7.88 12.47
C PHE A 14 3.75 8.06 11.04
N LEU A 15 5.04 8.37 10.89
CA LEU A 15 5.67 8.54 9.57
C LEU A 15 5.64 7.25 8.76
N GLN A 16 5.86 6.10 9.40
CA GLN A 16 5.73 4.79 8.75
C GLN A 16 4.31 4.55 8.25
N ARG A 17 3.30 4.83 9.07
CA ARG A 17 1.89 4.75 8.68
C ARG A 17 1.58 5.65 7.48
N GLN A 18 2.09 6.88 7.45
CA GLN A 18 1.91 7.78 6.32
C GLN A 18 2.50 7.21 5.03
N LYS A 19 3.70 6.60 5.08
CA LYS A 19 4.32 5.94 3.92
C LYS A 19 3.46 4.78 3.40
N VAL A 20 2.98 3.91 4.28
CA VAL A 20 2.10 2.78 3.91
C VAL A 20 0.80 3.28 3.29
N LEU A 21 0.17 4.29 3.88
CA LEU A 21 -1.05 4.89 3.32
C LEU A 21 -0.81 5.57 1.96
N GLY A 22 0.34 6.22 1.78
CA GLY A 22 0.76 6.78 0.50
C GLY A 22 0.85 5.71 -0.59
N LEU A 23 1.53 4.60 -0.27
CA LEU A 23 1.67 3.45 -1.17
C LEU A 23 0.31 2.85 -1.54
N TYR A 24 -0.55 2.60 -0.55
CA TYR A 24 -1.89 2.09 -0.76
C TYR A 24 -2.71 2.97 -1.72
N ARG A 25 -2.71 4.30 -1.50
CA ARG A 25 -3.43 5.23 -2.38
C ARG A 25 -2.86 5.25 -3.79
N SER A 26 -1.54 5.18 -3.93
CA SER A 26 -0.90 5.10 -5.25
C SER A 26 -1.29 3.82 -5.99
N MET A 27 -1.31 2.68 -5.29
CA MET A 27 -1.69 1.40 -5.87
C MET A 27 -3.15 1.41 -6.34
N LEU A 28 -4.08 1.90 -5.51
CA LEU A 28 -5.47 2.05 -5.92
C LEU A 28 -5.67 3.00 -7.10
N ARG A 29 -4.84 4.05 -7.22
CA ARG A 29 -4.89 4.95 -8.37
C ARG A 29 -4.44 4.26 -9.65
N THR A 30 -3.32 3.54 -9.61
CA THR A 30 -2.83 2.78 -10.77
C THR A 30 -3.82 1.69 -11.19
N ILE A 31 -4.43 0.98 -10.23
CA ILE A 31 -5.47 -0.02 -10.55
C ILE A 31 -6.65 0.60 -11.31
N ARG A 32 -7.03 1.85 -11.06
CA ARG A 32 -8.12 2.51 -11.81
C ARG A 32 -7.81 2.70 -13.29
N GLU A 33 -6.54 2.68 -13.68
CA GLU A 33 -6.12 2.80 -15.08
C GLU A 33 -6.22 1.47 -15.84
N VAL A 34 -6.49 0.34 -15.16
CA VAL A 34 -6.70 -0.96 -15.78
C VAL A 34 -7.98 -0.89 -16.63
N PRO A 35 -7.93 -1.22 -17.93
CA PRO A 35 -9.07 -1.07 -18.84
C PRO A 35 -10.21 -2.03 -18.49
N GLU A 36 -9.90 -3.31 -18.26
CA GLU A 36 -10.87 -4.35 -17.94
C GLU A 36 -11.44 -4.20 -16.52
N GLU A 37 -12.76 -4.08 -16.39
CA GLU A 37 -13.41 -3.87 -15.09
C GLU A 37 -13.27 -5.10 -14.19
N ALA A 38 -13.29 -6.31 -14.75
CA ALA A 38 -13.09 -7.55 -14.00
C ALA A 38 -11.72 -7.57 -13.32
N ASP A 39 -10.66 -7.26 -14.06
CA ASP A 39 -9.29 -7.19 -13.55
C ASP A 39 -9.13 -6.04 -12.54
N ARG A 40 -9.71 -4.88 -12.85
CA ARG A 40 -9.73 -3.72 -11.95
C ARG A 40 -10.37 -4.08 -10.61
N LYS A 41 -11.49 -4.80 -10.61
CA LYS A 41 -12.16 -5.25 -9.40
C LYS A 41 -11.29 -6.25 -8.63
N TYR A 42 -10.77 -7.26 -9.32
CA TYR A 42 -9.90 -8.28 -8.73
C TYR A 42 -8.67 -7.65 -8.05
N LEU A 43 -7.93 -6.81 -8.76
CA LEU A 43 -6.73 -6.15 -8.23
C LEU A 43 -7.04 -5.23 -7.05
N ARG A 44 -8.17 -4.53 -7.09
CA ARG A 44 -8.63 -3.67 -5.99
C ARG A 44 -8.93 -4.47 -4.73
N ASP A 45 -9.62 -5.59 -4.87
CA ASP A 45 -10.00 -6.46 -3.75
C ASP A 45 -8.73 -7.14 -3.17
N TRP A 46 -7.87 -7.66 -4.04
CA TRP A 46 -6.55 -8.19 -3.64
C TRP A 46 -5.72 -7.17 -2.86
N ALA A 47 -5.57 -5.94 -3.37
CA ALA A 47 -4.81 -4.89 -2.70
C ALA A 47 -5.42 -4.52 -1.34
N ARG A 48 -6.75 -4.47 -1.23
CA ARG A 48 -7.43 -4.21 0.05
C ARG A 48 -7.13 -5.28 1.07
N GLU A 49 -7.22 -6.54 0.66
CA GLU A 49 -6.96 -7.67 1.55
C GLU A 49 -5.50 -7.72 2.01
N GLU A 50 -4.54 -7.49 1.11
CA GLU A 50 -3.12 -7.47 1.45
C GLU A 50 -2.80 -6.43 2.53
N PHE A 51 -3.26 -5.19 2.34
CA PHE A 51 -3.03 -4.13 3.32
C PHE A 51 -3.81 -4.35 4.63
N LYS A 52 -4.97 -5.03 4.57
CA LYS A 52 -5.74 -5.40 5.76
C LYS A 52 -5.04 -6.51 6.56
N ARG A 53 -4.53 -7.56 5.90
CA ARG A 53 -3.76 -8.65 6.53
C ARG A 53 -2.57 -8.13 7.31
N ASN A 54 -1.90 -7.11 6.79
CA ASN A 54 -0.69 -6.53 7.39
C ASN A 54 -0.94 -5.35 8.34
N LYS A 55 -2.21 -4.99 8.61
CA LYS A 55 -2.57 -3.81 9.43
C LYS A 55 -1.99 -3.84 10.84
N GLU A 56 -1.85 -5.03 11.43
CA GLU A 56 -1.39 -5.25 12.79
C GLU A 56 0.10 -5.64 12.86
N ALA A 57 0.80 -5.59 11.72
CA ALA A 57 2.24 -5.84 11.70
C ALA A 57 2.96 -4.80 12.58
N THR A 58 3.72 -5.29 13.57
CA THR A 58 4.50 -4.46 14.51
C THR A 58 6.00 -4.58 14.27
N ASN A 59 6.45 -5.69 13.68
CA ASN A 59 7.85 -5.91 13.32
C ASN A 59 8.28 -4.94 12.20
N GLN A 60 9.23 -4.07 12.52
CA GLN A 60 9.67 -2.99 11.63
C GLN A 60 10.35 -3.50 10.35
N ASP A 61 11.10 -4.59 10.43
CA ASP A 61 11.81 -5.14 9.28
C ASP A 61 10.84 -5.89 8.36
N ALA A 62 9.86 -6.58 8.93
CA ALA A 62 8.75 -7.15 8.17
C ALA A 62 7.97 -6.07 7.41
N ILE A 63 7.63 -4.95 8.05
CA ILE A 63 6.91 -3.85 7.39
C ILE A 63 7.77 -3.22 6.27
N ARG A 64 9.07 -3.05 6.48
CA ARG A 64 9.97 -2.54 5.42
C ARG A 64 9.98 -3.47 4.22
N MET A 65 10.08 -4.77 4.45
CA MET A 65 10.06 -5.78 3.40
C MET A 65 8.73 -5.77 2.63
N MET A 66 7.60 -5.69 3.33
CA MET A 66 6.27 -5.55 2.71
C MET A 66 6.16 -4.28 1.87
N ILE A 67 6.69 -3.15 2.34
CA ILE A 67 6.72 -1.89 1.57
C ILE A 67 7.53 -2.07 0.29
N THR A 68 8.69 -2.72 0.36
CA THR A 68 9.52 -3.00 -0.83
C THR A 68 8.76 -3.88 -1.82
N GLN A 69 8.15 -4.98 -1.36
CA GLN A 69 7.36 -5.87 -2.22
C GLN A 69 6.18 -5.14 -2.88
N ALA A 70 5.42 -4.37 -2.11
CA ALA A 70 4.29 -3.60 -2.63
C ALA A 70 4.72 -2.51 -3.63
N ASN A 71 5.90 -1.91 -3.46
CA ASN A 71 6.47 -0.98 -4.44
C ASN A 71 6.85 -1.70 -5.74
N ASN A 72 7.43 -2.90 -5.66
CA ASN A 72 7.78 -3.69 -6.84
C ASN A 72 6.52 -4.06 -7.63
N HIS A 73 5.50 -4.59 -6.97
CA HIS A 73 4.21 -4.90 -7.61
C HIS A 73 3.54 -3.68 -8.25
N LEU A 74 3.66 -2.50 -7.61
CA LEU A 74 3.17 -1.27 -8.19
C LEU A 74 3.91 -0.89 -9.48
N GLN A 75 5.24 -1.07 -9.52
CA GLN A 75 6.04 -0.78 -10.71
C GLN A 75 5.78 -1.77 -11.84
N GLU A 76 5.64 -3.06 -11.52
CA GLU A 76 5.23 -4.10 -12.46
C GLU A 76 3.89 -3.74 -13.10
N LEU A 77 2.88 -3.43 -12.29
CA LEU A 77 1.56 -3.03 -12.78
C LEU A 77 1.62 -1.79 -13.69
N LYS A 78 2.37 -0.75 -13.29
CA LYS A 78 2.57 0.45 -14.12
C LYS A 78 3.23 0.13 -15.46
N THR A 79 4.22 -0.75 -15.46
CA THR A 79 4.95 -1.14 -16.67
C THR A 79 4.04 -1.91 -17.61
N SER A 80 3.31 -2.90 -17.11
CA SER A 80 2.32 -3.65 -17.89
C SER A 80 1.25 -2.73 -18.49
N LEU A 81 0.76 -1.74 -17.72
CA LEU A 81 -0.20 -0.76 -18.22
C LEU A 81 0.39 0.18 -19.27
N ALA A 82 1.66 0.56 -19.14
CA ALA A 82 2.33 1.39 -20.15
C ALA A 82 2.50 0.63 -21.47
N LEU A 83 2.88 -0.65 -21.41
CA LEU A 83 3.02 -1.53 -22.58
C LEU A 83 1.68 -1.85 -23.24
N ALA A 84 0.59 -1.96 -22.47
CA ALA A 84 -0.74 -2.18 -23.04
C ALA A 84 -1.31 -0.94 -23.77
N LYS A 85 -0.75 0.25 -23.51
CA LYS A 85 -1.16 1.53 -24.12
C LYS A 85 -0.32 1.91 -25.35
N SER A 86 0.79 1.23 -25.60
CA SER A 86 1.70 1.45 -26.76
C SER A 86 1.30 0.59 -27.95
#